data_AF-A0A414PMD3-F1
#
_entry.id   AF-A0A414PMD3-F1
#
_cell.length_a   1.000
_cell.length_b   1.000
_cell.length_c   1.000
_cell.angle_alpha   90.00
_cell.angle_beta   90.00
_cell.angle_gamma   90.00
#
_symmetry.space_group_name_H-M   'P 1'
#
loop_
_entity.id
_entity.type
_entity.pdbx_description
1 polymer ?
#
loop_
_entity_poly.entity_id
_entity_poly.type
_entity_poly.pdbx_seq_one_letter_code
_entity_poly.pdbx_strand_id
1 'polypeptide(L)'
;MITLDNLRDALRALCYEPSGDGTVYQKSWEETSAQITVDFSKKRIGYPKDLGFKVNKDTTCNFSDNENFVVLACVTMLLDKGYRPESLELEREWALGHEQKSGRADICINDERGDTLAIVECKTPGTEFKNEFKNMQSDGGQLLSYWQQERATRWLVLFACDFINNEIVPDQVSINCSDDENFIALAKRDDNIALYRDAHTVEQLHQVWTETYNQQVEGNILFGDRSTAYHPMVPPLLKKDLVDFRAEDSIVNRFEEILRHNNVSDKENAFNRLIALFIAKLQDELSKMPTQEIEFQYRQGRDTYETLQDRLQRLHSDGMRKLMREEVLYVPNNYAENLISNYTGQHRKQLIEELNGTLRKLKFYTNNDFAFKDVHNEELFLQNP
;
A
#
# COMPACT_ATOMS: atom_id res chain seq x y z
N MET A 1 -18.73 -14.05 -10.08
CA MET A 1 -17.66 -14.95 -9.61
C MET A 1 -17.28 -15.94 -10.71
N ILE A 2 -16.01 -16.37 -10.77
CA ILE A 2 -15.58 -17.48 -11.64
C ILE A 2 -16.08 -18.81 -11.06
N THR A 3 -16.77 -19.61 -11.87
CA THR A 3 -17.37 -20.90 -11.50
C THR A 3 -17.15 -21.90 -12.64
N LEU A 4 -17.44 -23.17 -12.40
CA LEU A 4 -17.31 -24.19 -13.44
C LEU A 4 -18.15 -23.87 -14.70
N ASP A 5 -19.32 -23.24 -14.53
CA ASP A 5 -20.24 -22.94 -15.63
C ASP A 5 -19.70 -21.87 -16.59
N ASN A 6 -18.96 -20.88 -16.06
CA ASN A 6 -18.39 -19.79 -16.85
C ASN A 6 -16.86 -19.89 -17.05
N LEU A 7 -16.22 -20.95 -16.53
CA LEU A 7 -14.77 -21.13 -16.56
C LEU A 7 -14.19 -21.06 -17.99
N ARG A 8 -14.87 -21.63 -18.99
CA ARG A 8 -14.39 -21.58 -20.38
C ARG A 8 -14.29 -20.15 -20.91
N ASP A 9 -15.25 -19.29 -20.56
CA ASP A 9 -15.26 -17.90 -21.00
C ASP A 9 -14.25 -17.08 -20.22
N ALA A 10 -14.11 -17.33 -18.91
CA ALA A 10 -13.06 -16.74 -18.09
C ALA A 10 -11.65 -17.10 -18.61
N LEU A 11 -11.43 -18.36 -19.01
CA LEU A 11 -10.16 -18.80 -19.60
C LEU A 11 -9.84 -18.05 -20.91
N ARG A 12 -10.83 -17.84 -21.78
CA ARG A 12 -10.64 -17.03 -22.99
C ARG A 12 -10.32 -15.58 -22.67
N ALA A 13 -10.96 -14.99 -21.67
CA ALA A 13 -10.65 -13.64 -21.21
C ALA A 13 -9.24 -13.54 -20.59
N LEU A 14 -8.75 -14.62 -19.98
CA LEU A 14 -7.35 -14.78 -19.55
C LEU A 14 -6.40 -15.14 -20.70
N CYS A 15 -6.84 -15.12 -21.96
CA CYS A 15 -6.06 -15.46 -23.15
C CYS A 15 -5.57 -16.93 -23.22
N TYR A 16 -6.34 -17.87 -22.69
CA TYR A 16 -6.12 -19.29 -22.93
C TYR A 16 -6.72 -19.73 -24.26
N GLU A 17 -5.98 -20.56 -24.99
CA GLU A 17 -6.41 -21.15 -26.25
C GLU A 17 -6.97 -22.57 -26.04
N PRO A 18 -8.13 -22.90 -26.61
CA PRO A 18 -8.67 -24.26 -26.55
C PRO A 18 -7.93 -25.20 -27.52
N SER A 19 -7.79 -26.46 -27.12
CA SER A 19 -7.50 -27.57 -28.02
C SER A 19 -8.59 -27.70 -29.09
N GLY A 20 -8.30 -28.39 -30.20
CA GLY A 20 -9.24 -28.53 -31.32
C GLY A 20 -10.60 -29.15 -30.95
N ASP A 21 -10.66 -29.96 -29.88
CA ASP A 21 -11.88 -30.55 -29.32
C ASP A 21 -12.45 -29.77 -28.10
N GLY A 22 -11.79 -28.69 -27.67
CA GLY A 22 -12.20 -27.84 -26.56
C GLY A 22 -12.14 -28.50 -25.18
N THR A 23 -11.45 -29.63 -25.05
CA THR A 23 -11.33 -30.37 -23.78
C THR A 23 -10.21 -29.83 -22.89
N VAL A 24 -9.17 -29.26 -23.48
CA VAL A 24 -8.02 -28.67 -22.79
C VAL A 24 -7.89 -27.22 -23.22
N TYR A 25 -7.63 -26.34 -22.27
CA TYR A 25 -7.25 -24.95 -22.53
C TYR A 25 -5.80 -24.78 -22.11
N GLN A 26 -5.02 -24.04 -22.89
CA GLN A 26 -3.60 -23.80 -22.61
C GLN A 26 -3.24 -22.34 -22.79
N LYS A 27 -2.32 -21.85 -21.98
CA LYS A 27 -1.66 -20.56 -22.17
C LYS A 27 -0.17 -20.75 -21.98
N SER A 28 0.61 -20.13 -22.86
CA SER A 28 2.07 -20.21 -22.86
C SER A 28 2.68 -18.81 -22.85
N TRP A 29 3.83 -18.70 -22.20
CA TRP A 29 4.64 -17.48 -22.13
C TRP A 29 5.99 -17.76 -22.76
N GLU A 30 6.29 -17.11 -23.89
CA GLU A 30 7.48 -17.42 -24.68
C GLU A 30 8.77 -17.12 -23.91
N GLU A 31 8.82 -16.01 -23.16
CA GLU A 31 10.01 -15.52 -22.46
C GLU A 31 10.49 -16.48 -21.37
N THR A 32 9.57 -17.20 -20.74
CA THR A 32 9.86 -18.17 -19.68
C THR A 32 9.71 -19.61 -20.13
N SER A 33 9.17 -19.84 -21.34
CA SER A 33 8.70 -21.15 -21.81
C SER A 33 7.62 -21.78 -20.91
N ALA A 34 7.01 -21.01 -20.01
CA ALA A 34 5.99 -21.50 -19.11
C ALA A 34 4.73 -21.90 -19.87
N GLN A 35 4.05 -22.94 -19.38
CA GLN A 35 2.75 -23.33 -19.88
C GLN A 35 1.85 -23.74 -18.71
N ILE A 36 0.62 -23.23 -18.71
CA ILE A 36 -0.45 -23.72 -17.85
C ILE A 36 -1.49 -24.41 -18.71
N THR A 37 -1.99 -25.55 -18.23
CA THR A 37 -3.04 -26.33 -18.89
C THR A 37 -4.25 -26.50 -17.97
N VAL A 38 -5.45 -26.48 -18.55
CA VAL A 38 -6.71 -26.65 -17.84
C VAL A 38 -7.52 -27.73 -18.56
N ASP A 39 -7.56 -28.92 -17.98
CA ASP A 39 -8.16 -30.12 -18.56
C ASP A 39 -9.57 -30.35 -17.97
N PHE A 40 -10.60 -30.12 -18.77
CA PHE A 40 -11.99 -30.30 -18.37
C PHE A 40 -12.40 -31.77 -18.24
N SER A 41 -11.70 -32.67 -18.93
CA SER A 41 -11.98 -34.11 -18.85
C SER A 41 -11.49 -34.69 -17.53
N LYS A 42 -10.29 -34.28 -17.10
CA LYS A 42 -9.69 -34.69 -15.82
C LYS A 42 -10.08 -33.80 -14.65
N LYS A 43 -10.68 -32.63 -14.94
CA LYS A 43 -10.98 -31.57 -13.96
C LYS A 43 -9.72 -31.14 -13.19
N ARG A 44 -8.64 -30.88 -13.93
CA ARG A 44 -7.30 -30.60 -13.39
C ARG A 44 -6.69 -29.35 -14.01
N ILE A 45 -5.88 -28.68 -13.21
CA ILE A 45 -5.05 -27.54 -13.60
C ILE A 45 -3.60 -28.01 -13.51
N GLY A 46 -2.87 -27.91 -14.63
CA GLY A 46 -1.45 -28.25 -14.72
C GLY A 46 -0.60 -26.98 -14.71
N TYR A 47 0.26 -26.86 -13.70
CA TYR A 47 1.25 -25.79 -13.57
C TYR A 47 2.64 -26.27 -14.04
N PRO A 48 3.55 -25.37 -14.50
CA PRO A 48 4.84 -25.72 -15.10
C PRO A 48 5.89 -26.15 -14.05
N LYS A 49 5.67 -27.31 -13.40
CA LYS A 49 6.54 -27.85 -12.34
C LYS A 49 7.97 -28.14 -12.83
N ASP A 50 8.13 -28.44 -14.11
CA ASP A 50 9.39 -28.66 -14.81
C ASP A 50 10.27 -27.40 -14.90
N LEU A 51 9.68 -26.22 -14.78
CA LEU A 51 10.37 -24.92 -14.76
C LEU A 51 10.57 -24.40 -13.33
N GLY A 52 10.46 -25.27 -12.33
CA GLY A 52 10.69 -24.91 -10.92
C GLY A 52 9.47 -24.36 -10.18
N PHE A 53 8.30 -24.24 -10.83
CA PHE A 53 7.05 -23.90 -10.15
C PHE A 53 6.73 -24.95 -9.08
N LYS A 54 6.61 -24.54 -7.82
CA LYS A 54 6.40 -25.48 -6.72
C LYS A 54 4.91 -25.66 -6.44
N VAL A 55 4.51 -26.91 -6.26
CA VAL A 55 3.15 -27.29 -5.88
C VAL A 55 3.28 -28.33 -4.78
N ASN A 56 3.10 -27.91 -3.53
CA ASN A 56 3.34 -28.78 -2.38
C ASN A 56 2.26 -29.85 -2.23
N LYS A 57 1.05 -29.53 -2.67
CA LYS A 57 -0.13 -30.40 -2.65
C LYS A 57 -0.97 -30.04 -3.89
N ASP A 58 -1.89 -30.93 -4.27
CA ASP A 58 -2.69 -30.75 -5.48
C ASP A 58 -4.15 -30.30 -5.16
N THR A 59 -4.38 -29.66 -4.01
CA THR A 59 -5.76 -29.28 -3.60
C THR A 59 -6.27 -28.04 -4.32
N THR A 60 -5.40 -27.12 -4.71
CA THR A 60 -5.72 -25.99 -5.61
C THR A 60 -5.64 -26.32 -7.10
N CYS A 61 -5.23 -27.55 -7.45
CA CYS A 61 -4.99 -27.97 -8.84
C CYS A 61 -6.17 -28.73 -9.47
N ASN A 62 -7.40 -28.51 -8.99
CA ASN A 62 -8.58 -29.25 -9.43
C ASN A 62 -9.85 -28.38 -9.39
N PHE A 63 -10.99 -28.89 -9.88
CA PHE A 63 -12.23 -28.10 -10.02
C PHE A 63 -13.22 -28.32 -8.85
N SER A 64 -12.76 -28.76 -7.67
CA SER A 64 -13.64 -29.03 -6.53
C SER A 64 -14.16 -27.76 -5.84
N ASP A 65 -13.43 -26.65 -6.00
CA ASP A 65 -13.72 -25.37 -5.37
C ASP A 65 -13.60 -24.23 -6.38
N ASN A 66 -14.45 -23.22 -6.25
CA ASN A 66 -14.37 -22.00 -7.06
C ASN A 66 -13.14 -21.17 -6.69
N GLU A 67 -12.65 -21.23 -5.44
CA GLU A 67 -11.40 -20.57 -5.03
C GLU A 67 -10.20 -21.03 -5.87
N ASN A 68 -10.18 -22.30 -6.30
CA ASN A 68 -9.12 -22.82 -7.18
C ASN A 68 -9.06 -22.10 -8.53
N PHE A 69 -10.18 -21.56 -9.01
CA PHE A 69 -10.20 -20.74 -10.23
C PHE A 69 -9.69 -19.32 -9.97
N VAL A 70 -9.85 -18.80 -8.75
CA VAL A 70 -9.24 -17.53 -8.33
C VAL A 70 -7.72 -17.69 -8.24
N VAL A 71 -7.23 -18.80 -7.67
CA VAL A 71 -5.80 -19.14 -7.64
C VAL A 71 -5.23 -19.21 -9.06
N LEU A 72 -5.91 -19.92 -9.98
CA LEU A 72 -5.52 -19.97 -11.39
C LEU A 72 -5.43 -18.58 -12.02
N ALA A 73 -6.44 -17.74 -11.82
CA ALA A 73 -6.45 -16.38 -12.34
C ALA A 73 -5.27 -15.55 -11.78
N CYS A 74 -5.04 -15.62 -10.46
CA CYS A 74 -3.90 -14.93 -9.82
C CYS A 74 -2.56 -15.39 -10.40
N VAL A 75 -2.33 -16.70 -10.50
CA VAL A 75 -1.10 -17.26 -11.08
C VAL A 75 -0.92 -16.82 -12.54
N THR A 76 -1.99 -16.86 -13.33
CA THR A 76 -1.97 -16.39 -14.72
C THR A 76 -1.55 -14.94 -14.81
N MET A 77 -2.14 -14.07 -13.99
CA MET A 77 -1.83 -12.64 -13.97
C MET A 77 -0.39 -12.37 -13.50
N LEU A 78 0.15 -13.18 -12.58
CA LEU A 78 1.56 -13.08 -12.16
C LEU A 78 2.49 -13.43 -13.32
N LEU A 79 2.23 -14.53 -14.05
CA LEU A 79 3.02 -14.88 -15.23
C LEU A 79 2.89 -13.82 -16.34
N ASP A 80 1.71 -13.25 -16.55
CA ASP A 80 1.49 -12.13 -17.49
C ASP A 80 2.29 -10.87 -17.11
N LYS A 81 2.49 -10.61 -15.81
CA LYS A 81 3.35 -9.51 -15.34
C LYS A 81 4.85 -9.81 -15.47
N GLY A 82 5.22 -11.04 -15.80
CA GLY A 82 6.61 -11.46 -16.00
C GLY A 82 7.26 -12.13 -14.77
N TYR A 83 6.48 -12.54 -13.76
CA TYR A 83 7.02 -13.40 -12.71
C TYR A 83 7.42 -14.75 -13.32
N ARG A 84 8.58 -15.28 -12.90
CA ARG A 84 9.09 -16.57 -13.39
C ARG A 84 8.44 -17.73 -12.63
N PRO A 85 8.22 -18.89 -13.28
CA PRO A 85 7.62 -20.06 -12.64
C PRO A 85 8.29 -20.47 -11.33
N GLU A 86 9.62 -20.49 -11.27
CA GLU A 86 10.38 -20.89 -10.08
C GLU A 86 10.25 -19.95 -8.88
N SER A 87 9.73 -18.74 -9.09
CA SER A 87 9.41 -17.79 -8.02
C SER A 87 8.04 -18.05 -7.40
N LEU A 88 7.23 -18.94 -7.97
CA LEU A 88 5.86 -19.19 -7.53
C LEU A 88 5.76 -20.56 -6.85
N GLU A 89 5.11 -20.56 -5.69
CA GLU A 89 4.90 -21.75 -4.88
C GLU A 89 3.46 -21.82 -4.39
N LEU A 90 2.74 -22.87 -4.76
CA LEU A 90 1.39 -23.12 -4.32
C LEU A 90 1.34 -23.95 -3.04
N GLU A 91 0.40 -23.57 -2.18
CA GLU A 91 0.01 -24.30 -1.00
C GLU A 91 1.16 -24.56 -0.02
N ARG A 92 2.02 -23.54 0.18
CA ARG A 92 3.18 -23.61 1.07
C ARG A 92 2.74 -23.92 2.49
N GLU A 93 3.40 -24.91 3.08
CA GLU A 93 3.24 -25.28 4.48
C GLU A 93 4.46 -24.87 5.27
N TRP A 94 4.21 -24.26 6.43
CA TRP A 94 5.22 -24.06 7.45
C TRP A 94 5.01 -25.06 8.57
N ALA A 95 6.11 -25.60 9.12
CA ALA A 95 6.03 -26.57 10.21
C ALA A 95 5.79 -25.84 11.53
N LEU A 96 4.59 -25.97 12.10
CA LEU A 96 4.35 -25.62 13.49
C LEU A 96 5.02 -26.67 14.38
N GLY A 97 5.88 -26.24 15.30
CA GLY A 97 6.41 -27.11 16.35
C GLY A 97 5.26 -27.69 17.18
N HIS A 98 5.32 -29.01 17.41
CA HIS A 98 4.41 -29.83 18.22
C HIS A 98 3.09 -29.16 18.68
N GLU A 99 2.05 -29.37 17.86
CA GLU A 99 0.60 -29.23 18.12
C GLU A 99 -0.12 -28.19 17.24
N GLN A 100 -1.11 -28.71 16.51
CA GLN A 100 -2.12 -28.06 15.66
C GLN A 100 -1.72 -27.70 14.21
N LYS A 101 -2.71 -27.86 13.32
CA LYS A 101 -2.61 -27.80 11.86
C LYS A 101 -2.05 -26.45 11.43
N SER A 102 -0.92 -26.45 10.72
CA SER A 102 -0.49 -25.24 10.03
C SER A 102 -1.46 -24.94 8.90
N GLY A 103 -1.89 -23.68 8.83
CA GLY A 103 -2.58 -23.18 7.64
C GLY A 103 -1.65 -23.23 6.43
N ARG A 104 -2.24 -23.14 5.24
CA ARG A 104 -1.54 -23.25 3.96
C ARG A 104 -1.81 -21.98 3.18
N ALA A 105 -0.76 -21.26 2.82
CA ALA A 105 -0.92 -20.11 1.95
C ALA A 105 -1.20 -20.60 0.53
N ASP A 106 -2.18 -20.00 -0.14
CA ASP A 106 -2.54 -20.40 -1.51
C ASP A 106 -1.38 -20.19 -2.47
N ILE A 107 -0.76 -19.00 -2.44
CA ILE A 107 0.38 -18.66 -3.30
C ILE A 107 1.44 -17.93 -2.48
N CYS A 108 2.67 -18.42 -2.52
CA CYS A 108 3.86 -17.69 -2.10
C CYS A 108 4.64 -17.23 -3.33
N ILE A 109 5.08 -15.97 -3.31
CA ILE A 109 5.86 -15.34 -4.35
C ILE A 109 7.23 -15.01 -3.75
N ASN A 110 8.29 -15.55 -4.30
CA ASN A 110 9.66 -15.22 -3.93
C ASN A 110 10.23 -14.16 -4.89
N ASP A 111 11.13 -13.32 -4.40
CA ASP A 111 11.90 -12.42 -5.25
C ASP A 111 13.02 -13.13 -6.00
N GLU A 112 13.78 -12.38 -6.79
CA GLU A 112 14.92 -12.90 -7.57
C GLU A 112 16.06 -13.47 -6.70
N ARG A 113 16.08 -13.16 -5.40
CA ARG A 113 17.07 -13.65 -4.43
C ARG A 113 16.56 -14.88 -3.67
N GLY A 114 15.29 -15.22 -3.82
CA GLY A 114 14.63 -16.33 -3.13
C GLY A 114 14.00 -15.93 -1.79
N ASP A 115 13.98 -14.65 -1.43
CA ASP A 115 13.31 -14.15 -0.23
C ASP A 115 11.79 -14.02 -0.51
N THR A 116 10.96 -14.22 0.50
CA THR A 116 9.49 -14.17 0.32
C THR A 116 9.04 -12.74 0.04
N LEU A 117 8.67 -12.45 -1.21
CA LEU A 117 8.16 -11.14 -1.62
C LEU A 117 6.73 -10.93 -1.13
N ALA A 118 5.85 -11.91 -1.38
CA ALA A 118 4.45 -11.80 -1.00
C ALA A 118 3.83 -13.16 -0.67
N ILE A 119 2.89 -13.14 0.27
CA ILE A 119 2.00 -14.28 0.55
C ILE A 119 0.59 -13.86 0.16
N VAL A 120 -0.05 -14.65 -0.69
CA VAL A 120 -1.38 -14.40 -1.23
C VAL A 120 -2.35 -15.45 -0.71
N GLU A 121 -3.45 -14.97 -0.12
CA GLU A 121 -4.62 -15.76 0.23
C GLU A 121 -5.73 -15.41 -0.77
N CYS A 122 -6.27 -16.42 -1.46
CA CYS A 122 -7.31 -16.25 -2.46
C CYS A 122 -8.69 -16.51 -1.83
N LYS A 123 -9.67 -15.66 -2.15
CA LYS A 123 -11.08 -15.85 -1.79
C LYS A 123 -11.97 -15.60 -2.99
N THR A 124 -13.17 -16.18 -2.98
CA THR A 124 -14.16 -15.78 -3.98
C THR A 124 -14.62 -14.33 -3.74
N PRO A 125 -14.93 -13.58 -4.81
CA PRO A 125 -15.35 -12.18 -4.68
C PRO A 125 -16.68 -12.06 -3.94
N GLY A 126 -16.85 -10.96 -3.19
CA GLY A 126 -18.08 -10.67 -2.47
C GLY A 126 -17.99 -11.07 -0.99
N THR A 127 -18.82 -12.00 -0.54
CA THR A 127 -19.00 -12.29 0.88
C THR A 127 -17.77 -12.92 1.53
N GLU A 128 -17.13 -13.89 0.89
CA GLU A 128 -15.96 -14.59 1.44
C GLU A 128 -14.78 -13.63 1.61
N PHE A 129 -14.44 -12.88 0.55
CA PHE A 129 -13.42 -11.84 0.62
C PHE A 129 -13.70 -10.81 1.75
N LYS A 130 -14.93 -10.30 1.84
CA LYS A 130 -15.31 -9.32 2.89
C LYS A 130 -15.25 -9.90 4.29
N ASN A 131 -15.62 -11.17 4.46
CA ASN A 131 -15.57 -11.83 5.76
C ASN A 131 -14.12 -12.10 6.16
N GLU A 132 -13.28 -12.57 5.24
CA GLU A 132 -11.86 -12.79 5.53
C GLU A 132 -11.15 -11.49 5.87
N PHE A 133 -11.44 -10.40 5.13
CA PHE A 133 -10.90 -9.10 5.48
C PHE A 133 -11.35 -8.62 6.88
N LYS A 134 -12.61 -8.85 7.26
CA LYS A 134 -13.09 -8.54 8.62
C LYS A 134 -12.41 -9.40 9.68
N ASN A 135 -12.15 -10.67 9.39
CA ASN A 135 -11.41 -11.55 10.30
C ASN A 135 -9.99 -11.01 10.50
N MET A 136 -9.30 -10.67 9.40
CA MET A 136 -7.99 -10.02 9.46
C MET A 136 -8.02 -8.78 10.35
N GLN A 137 -8.99 -7.87 10.17
CA GLN A 137 -9.13 -6.68 11.01
C GLN A 137 -9.41 -7.02 12.49
N SER A 138 -10.04 -8.15 12.78
CA SER A 138 -10.42 -8.54 14.14
C SER A 138 -9.28 -9.21 14.91
N ASP A 139 -8.52 -10.10 14.28
CA ASP A 139 -7.51 -10.94 14.95
C ASP A 139 -6.25 -11.24 14.11
N GLY A 140 -6.13 -10.65 12.92
CA GLY A 140 -5.02 -10.86 11.99
C GLY A 140 -5.25 -11.96 10.95
N GLY A 141 -6.23 -12.85 11.17
CA GLY A 141 -6.60 -13.89 10.22
C GLY A 141 -5.47 -14.83 9.81
N GLN A 142 -5.61 -15.47 8.65
CA GLN A 142 -4.63 -16.45 8.17
C GLN A 142 -3.31 -15.79 7.73
N LEU A 143 -3.39 -14.63 7.07
CA LEU A 143 -2.22 -13.96 6.51
C LEU A 143 -1.19 -13.55 7.57
N LEU A 144 -1.61 -13.01 8.72
CA LEU A 144 -0.66 -12.68 9.80
C LEU A 144 -0.06 -13.94 10.43
N SER A 145 -0.82 -15.04 10.48
CA SER A 145 -0.32 -16.34 10.94
C SER A 145 0.77 -16.90 10.02
N TYR A 146 0.66 -16.68 8.70
CA TYR A 146 1.73 -17.04 7.75
C TYR A 146 2.92 -16.11 7.90
N TRP A 147 2.69 -14.81 8.06
CA TRP A 147 3.77 -13.84 8.25
C TRP A 147 4.61 -14.11 9.49
N GLN A 148 3.97 -14.54 10.59
CA GLN A 148 4.69 -14.94 11.80
C GLN A 148 5.74 -16.03 11.51
N GLN A 149 5.40 -16.98 10.64
CA GLN A 149 6.26 -18.11 10.27
C GLN A 149 7.29 -17.74 9.18
N GLU A 150 6.96 -16.78 8.32
CA GLU A 150 7.80 -16.29 7.23
C GLU A 150 8.07 -14.79 7.37
N ARG A 151 8.93 -14.44 8.33
CA ARG A 151 9.22 -13.05 8.70
C ARG A 151 9.90 -12.23 7.60
N ALA A 152 10.47 -12.88 6.58
CA ALA A 152 11.03 -12.20 5.41
C ALA A 152 9.96 -11.67 4.44
N THR A 153 8.68 -12.04 4.63
CA THR A 153 7.56 -11.58 3.80
C THR A 153 7.50 -10.06 3.77
N ARG A 154 7.44 -9.48 2.56
CA ARG A 154 7.32 -8.02 2.37
C ARG A 154 5.88 -7.54 2.22
N TRP A 155 5.01 -8.40 1.68
CA TRP A 155 3.60 -8.09 1.47
C TRP A 155 2.69 -9.26 1.83
N LEU A 156 1.62 -8.98 2.56
CA LEU A 156 0.47 -9.89 2.67
C LEU A 156 -0.61 -9.43 1.73
N VAL A 157 -1.25 -10.36 1.03
CA VAL A 157 -2.21 -10.04 -0.01
C VAL A 157 -3.44 -10.92 0.15
N LEU A 158 -4.59 -10.30 0.39
CA LEU A 158 -5.90 -10.93 0.19
C LEU A 158 -6.35 -10.63 -1.24
N PHE A 159 -6.59 -11.66 -2.03
CA PHE A 159 -6.90 -11.54 -3.45
C PHE A 159 -8.24 -12.19 -3.77
N ALA A 160 -9.02 -11.53 -4.61
CA ALA A 160 -10.20 -12.10 -5.26
C ALA A 160 -10.19 -11.78 -6.75
N CYS A 161 -10.91 -12.59 -7.51
CA CYS A 161 -11.04 -12.37 -8.94
C CYS A 161 -12.43 -12.74 -9.42
N ASP A 162 -13.11 -11.78 -10.04
CA ASP A 162 -14.42 -11.96 -10.64
C ASP A 162 -14.32 -12.05 -12.18
N PHE A 163 -15.35 -12.60 -12.80
CA PHE A 163 -15.59 -12.57 -14.23
C PHE A 163 -16.94 -11.91 -14.49
N ILE A 164 -16.90 -10.64 -14.89
CA ILE A 164 -18.07 -9.78 -15.08
C ILE A 164 -17.99 -9.18 -16.48
N ASN A 165 -19.10 -9.21 -17.23
CA ASN A 165 -19.18 -8.63 -18.58
C ASN A 165 -18.08 -9.11 -19.55
N ASN A 166 -17.70 -10.39 -19.46
CA ASN A 166 -16.62 -11.01 -20.21
C ASN A 166 -15.21 -10.49 -19.90
N GLU A 167 -15.02 -9.82 -18.76
CA GLU A 167 -13.73 -9.31 -18.31
C GLU A 167 -13.33 -9.92 -16.96
N ILE A 168 -12.02 -10.09 -16.78
CA ILE A 168 -11.41 -10.52 -15.52
C ILE A 168 -11.25 -9.29 -14.64
N VAL A 169 -11.88 -9.31 -13.47
CA VAL A 169 -11.92 -8.19 -12.54
C VAL A 169 -11.24 -8.59 -11.24
N PRO A 170 -9.94 -8.29 -11.07
CA PRO A 170 -9.23 -8.55 -9.83
C PRO A 170 -9.62 -7.54 -8.75
N ASP A 171 -9.67 -8.02 -7.50
CA ASP A 171 -9.80 -7.20 -6.30
C ASP A 171 -8.72 -7.62 -5.29
N GLN A 172 -8.13 -6.66 -4.61
CA GLN A 172 -6.96 -6.89 -3.77
C GLN A 172 -6.91 -5.93 -2.59
N VAL A 173 -6.58 -6.50 -1.43
CA VAL A 173 -6.18 -5.77 -0.23
C VAL A 173 -4.80 -6.26 0.20
N SER A 174 -3.90 -5.35 0.51
CA SER A 174 -2.51 -5.66 0.81
C SER A 174 -2.01 -5.00 2.08
N ILE A 175 -1.14 -5.66 2.83
CA ILE A 175 -0.49 -5.11 4.04
C ILE A 175 1.01 -5.08 3.80
N ASN A 176 1.64 -3.95 4.08
CA ASN A 176 3.09 -3.81 4.07
C ASN A 176 3.68 -4.41 5.34
N CYS A 177 4.62 -5.35 5.20
CA CYS A 177 5.27 -6.06 6.30
C CYS A 177 6.58 -5.41 6.78
N SER A 178 6.75 -4.12 6.52
CA SER A 178 7.96 -3.37 6.90
C SER A 178 7.61 -2.25 7.85
N ASP A 179 8.49 -2.00 8.81
CA ASP A 179 8.35 -0.84 9.67
C ASP A 179 8.65 0.46 8.91
N ASP A 180 7.85 1.50 9.16
CA ASP A 180 8.10 2.83 8.60
C ASP A 180 9.25 3.53 9.33
N GLU A 181 10.17 4.15 8.57
CA GLU A 181 11.35 4.81 9.15
C GLU A 181 11.00 5.92 10.15
N ASN A 182 9.87 6.62 9.97
CA ASN A 182 9.42 7.62 10.92
C ASN A 182 8.99 6.97 12.25
N PHE A 183 8.26 5.86 12.21
CA PHE A 183 7.90 5.12 13.43
C PHE A 183 9.13 4.47 14.08
N ILE A 184 10.10 4.00 13.31
CA ILE A 184 11.38 3.52 13.84
C ILE A 184 12.11 4.65 14.57
N ALA A 185 12.12 5.87 14.03
CA ALA A 185 12.74 7.03 14.65
C ALA A 185 12.02 7.42 15.95
N LEU A 186 10.70 7.38 15.96
CA LEU A 186 9.87 7.66 17.13
C LEU A 186 10.03 6.63 18.25
N ALA A 187 10.01 5.33 17.92
CA ALA A 187 10.15 4.24 18.89
C ALA A 187 11.51 4.25 19.62
N LYS A 188 12.53 4.93 19.12
CA LYS A 188 13.80 5.14 19.85
C LYS A 188 13.65 6.05 21.07
N ARG A 189 12.56 6.81 21.15
CA ARG A 189 12.32 7.85 22.16
C ARG A 189 11.02 7.65 22.93
N ASP A 190 10.08 6.89 22.37
CA ASP A 190 8.83 6.49 23.01
C ASP A 190 8.66 4.97 22.97
N ASP A 191 8.86 4.32 24.12
CA ASP A 191 8.78 2.87 24.28
C ASP A 191 7.34 2.32 24.09
N ASN A 192 6.32 3.19 24.00
CA ASN A 192 4.93 2.76 23.76
C ASN A 192 4.64 2.49 22.27
N ILE A 193 5.53 2.90 21.35
CA ILE A 193 5.34 2.67 19.93
C ILE A 193 5.83 1.27 19.58
N ALA A 194 4.87 0.36 19.39
CA ALA A 194 5.15 -1.01 19.00
C ALA A 194 5.53 -1.09 17.51
N LEU A 195 6.53 -1.89 17.19
CA LEU A 195 7.03 -2.10 15.82
C LEU A 195 6.94 -3.56 15.42
N TYR A 196 6.82 -3.83 14.13
CA TYR A 196 6.68 -5.18 13.61
C TYR A 196 7.91 -6.01 13.90
N ARG A 197 9.11 -5.45 13.79
CA ARG A 197 10.38 -6.16 14.07
C ARG A 197 10.46 -6.74 15.49
N ASP A 198 9.75 -6.13 16.44
CA ASP A 198 9.74 -6.50 17.86
C ASP A 198 8.55 -7.42 18.22
N ALA A 199 7.66 -7.69 17.26
CA ALA A 199 6.52 -8.59 17.41
C ALA A 199 6.86 -10.03 16.97
N HIS A 200 6.50 -11.00 17.83
CA HIS A 200 6.81 -12.42 17.67
C HIS A 200 5.57 -13.32 17.62
N THR A 201 4.41 -12.84 18.06
CA THR A 201 3.13 -13.55 17.95
C THR A 201 2.18 -12.91 16.96
N VAL A 202 1.17 -13.65 16.50
CA VAL A 202 0.12 -13.12 15.61
C VAL A 202 -0.62 -11.97 16.28
N GLU A 203 -0.92 -12.10 17.57
CA GLU A 203 -1.58 -11.06 18.36
C GLU A 203 -0.73 -9.80 18.45
N GLN A 204 0.59 -9.93 18.63
CA GLN A 204 1.49 -8.78 18.65
C GLN A 204 1.59 -8.11 17.27
N LEU A 205 1.64 -8.89 16.19
CA LEU A 205 1.63 -8.35 14.83
C LEU A 205 0.33 -7.62 14.52
N HIS A 206 -0.80 -8.18 14.93
CA HIS A 206 -2.11 -7.56 14.77
C HIS A 206 -2.24 -6.30 15.62
N GLN A 207 -1.70 -6.31 16.85
CA GLN A 207 -1.66 -5.14 17.72
C GLN A 207 -0.84 -4.01 17.08
N VAL A 208 0.37 -4.28 16.59
CA VAL A 208 1.21 -3.29 15.89
C VAL A 208 0.47 -2.74 14.67
N TRP A 209 -0.14 -3.61 13.86
CA TRP A 209 -0.91 -3.18 12.69
C TRP A 209 -2.09 -2.28 13.08
N THR A 210 -2.76 -2.60 14.20
CA THR A 210 -3.92 -1.85 14.68
C THR A 210 -3.57 -0.53 15.33
N GLU A 211 -2.59 -0.52 16.24
CA GLU A 211 -2.26 0.65 17.07
C GLU A 211 -1.27 1.59 16.37
N THR A 212 -0.21 1.07 15.76
CA THR A 212 0.83 1.90 15.11
C THR A 212 0.42 2.27 13.70
N TYR A 213 -0.11 1.31 12.94
CA TYR A 213 -0.43 1.49 11.52
C TYR A 213 -1.92 1.69 11.23
N ASN A 214 -2.78 1.82 12.25
CA ASN A 214 -4.22 2.08 12.10
C ASN A 214 -4.95 1.13 11.13
N GLN A 215 -4.53 -0.13 11.10
CA GLN A 215 -5.00 -1.15 10.16
C GLN A 215 -4.93 -0.71 8.69
N GLN A 216 -3.95 0.14 8.34
CA GLN A 216 -3.76 0.63 6.99
C GLN A 216 -3.54 -0.54 6.02
N VAL A 217 -4.17 -0.41 4.85
CA VAL A 217 -4.05 -1.35 3.74
C VAL A 217 -3.80 -0.62 2.45
N GLU A 218 -3.10 -1.30 1.56
CA GLU A 218 -2.82 -0.86 0.20
C GLU A 218 -3.66 -1.66 -0.80
N GLY A 219 -3.95 -1.07 -1.96
CA GLY A 219 -4.76 -1.71 -2.99
C GLY A 219 -3.96 -2.67 -3.87
N ASN A 220 -4.15 -2.55 -5.18
CA ASN A 220 -3.53 -3.40 -6.20
C ASN A 220 -2.02 -3.12 -6.38
N ILE A 221 -1.20 -3.71 -5.51
CA ILE A 221 0.27 -3.56 -5.53
C ILE A 221 0.97 -4.49 -6.53
N LEU A 222 0.35 -5.64 -6.86
CA LEU A 222 0.97 -6.67 -7.70
C LEU A 222 0.69 -6.42 -9.19
N PHE A 223 -0.52 -6.00 -9.54
CA PHE A 223 -0.97 -5.92 -10.93
C PHE A 223 -1.21 -4.51 -11.44
N GLY A 224 -0.99 -3.48 -10.62
CA GLY A 224 -1.16 -2.08 -10.99
C GLY A 224 -0.30 -1.65 -12.18
N ASP A 225 -0.69 -0.58 -12.86
CA ASP A 225 0.00 -0.12 -14.09
C ASP A 225 1.46 0.25 -13.87
N ARG A 226 1.82 0.67 -12.65
CA ARG A 226 3.19 1.04 -12.31
C ARG A 226 3.99 -0.13 -11.70
N SER A 227 3.36 -1.25 -11.34
CA SER A 227 4.08 -2.39 -10.81
C SER A 227 4.73 -3.18 -11.95
N THR A 228 5.90 -3.76 -11.66
CA THR A 228 6.55 -4.74 -12.52
C THR A 228 6.81 -5.99 -11.71
N ALA A 229 7.09 -7.12 -12.39
CA ALA A 229 7.51 -8.33 -11.69
C ALA A 229 8.62 -8.03 -10.68
N TYR A 230 8.49 -8.62 -9.49
CA TYR A 230 9.40 -8.47 -8.36
C TYR A 230 9.50 -7.06 -7.74
N HIS A 231 8.78 -6.08 -8.29
CA HIS A 231 8.74 -4.71 -7.78
C HIS A 231 7.28 -4.25 -7.59
N PRO A 232 6.58 -4.80 -6.57
CA PRO A 232 5.25 -4.33 -6.23
C PRO A 232 5.29 -2.85 -5.87
N MET A 233 4.26 -2.11 -6.27
CA MET A 233 4.20 -0.67 -6.04
C MET A 233 2.82 -0.26 -5.59
N VAL A 234 2.77 0.48 -4.49
CA VAL A 234 1.55 1.15 -4.01
C VAL A 234 1.04 2.10 -5.09
N PRO A 235 -0.21 1.91 -5.56
CA PRO A 235 -0.81 2.84 -6.52
C PRO A 235 -0.94 4.22 -5.86
N PRO A 236 -0.62 5.30 -6.59
CA PRO A 236 -0.84 6.64 -6.06
C PRO A 236 -2.34 6.89 -5.85
N LEU A 237 -2.71 7.59 -4.78
CA LEU A 237 -4.06 8.14 -4.68
C LEU A 237 -4.27 9.22 -5.75
N LEU A 238 -5.15 8.96 -6.72
CA LEU A 238 -5.49 9.93 -7.77
C LEU A 238 -6.73 10.73 -7.36
N LYS A 239 -6.93 11.90 -7.98
CA LYS A 239 -8.12 12.72 -7.70
C LYS A 239 -9.43 11.97 -7.96
N LYS A 240 -9.47 11.13 -9.00
CA LYS A 240 -10.66 10.31 -9.32
C LYS A 240 -11.00 9.25 -8.27
N ASP A 241 -10.04 8.90 -7.40
CA ASP A 241 -10.20 7.87 -6.37
C ASP A 241 -10.73 8.47 -5.05
N LEU A 242 -10.83 9.80 -4.95
CA LEU A 242 -11.38 10.49 -3.78
C LEU A 242 -12.89 10.24 -3.67
N VAL A 243 -13.34 10.07 -2.43
CA VAL A 243 -14.75 9.85 -2.10
C VAL A 243 -15.27 11.09 -1.37
N ASP A 244 -16.45 11.56 -1.78
CA ASP A 244 -17.13 12.67 -1.12
C ASP A 244 -17.50 12.33 0.32
N PHE A 245 -17.35 13.30 1.21
CA PHE A 245 -17.77 13.17 2.59
C PHE A 245 -19.29 12.98 2.72
N ARG A 246 -19.69 12.04 3.56
CA ARG A 246 -21.07 11.78 3.95
C ARG A 246 -21.30 12.27 5.38
N ALA A 247 -22.53 12.65 5.68
CA ALA A 247 -22.89 13.10 7.04
C ALA A 247 -22.60 12.02 8.11
N GLU A 248 -22.62 10.74 7.72
CA GLU A 248 -22.33 9.60 8.59
C GLU A 248 -20.84 9.40 8.90
N ASP A 249 -19.91 10.03 8.16
CA ASP A 249 -18.47 9.76 8.29
C ASP A 249 -17.87 10.26 9.62
N SER A 250 -18.60 11.13 10.34
CA SER A 250 -18.24 11.59 11.69
C SER A 250 -16.80 12.13 11.83
N ILE A 251 -16.27 12.73 10.76
CA ILE A 251 -14.86 13.14 10.65
C ILE A 251 -14.43 14.07 11.79
N VAL A 252 -15.32 14.98 12.19
CA VAL A 252 -15.07 15.88 13.33
C VAL A 252 -14.86 15.08 14.63
N ASN A 253 -15.67 14.05 14.88
CA ASN A 253 -15.53 13.20 16.06
C ASN A 253 -14.21 12.41 16.02
N ARG A 254 -13.85 11.85 14.87
CA ARG A 254 -12.56 11.15 14.68
C ARG A 254 -11.39 12.09 14.92
N PHE A 255 -11.48 13.32 14.43
CA PHE A 255 -10.44 14.32 14.66
C PHE A 255 -10.35 14.71 16.13
N GLU A 256 -11.47 14.98 16.81
CA GLU A 256 -11.47 15.23 18.25
C GLU A 256 -10.87 14.06 19.05
N GLU A 257 -11.14 12.83 18.63
CA GLU A 257 -10.60 11.63 19.23
C GLU A 257 -9.07 11.56 19.04
N ILE A 258 -8.56 11.84 17.85
CA ILE A 258 -7.11 11.92 17.57
C ILE A 258 -6.44 12.97 18.47
N LEU A 259 -7.04 14.16 18.60
CA LEU A 259 -6.51 15.22 19.46
C LEU A 259 -6.45 14.79 20.93
N ARG A 260 -7.49 14.10 21.43
CA ARG A 260 -7.53 13.58 22.80
C ARG A 260 -6.45 12.52 23.04
N HIS A 261 -6.29 11.59 22.11
CA HIS A 261 -5.25 10.54 22.20
C HIS A 261 -3.83 11.14 22.19
N ASN A 262 -3.61 12.23 21.46
CA ASN A 262 -2.31 12.90 21.36
C ASN A 262 -2.06 13.98 22.42
N ASN A 263 -2.93 14.08 23.45
CA ASN A 263 -2.87 15.09 24.51
C ASN A 263 -2.85 16.55 23.99
N VAL A 264 -3.48 16.81 22.85
CA VAL A 264 -3.62 18.16 22.30
C VAL A 264 -4.87 18.80 22.92
N SER A 265 -4.67 19.60 23.97
CA SER A 265 -5.75 20.19 24.76
C SER A 265 -6.19 21.58 24.29
N ASP A 266 -5.37 22.27 23.49
CA ASP A 266 -5.69 23.58 22.93
C ASP A 266 -6.59 23.44 21.70
N LYS A 267 -7.90 23.58 21.92
CA LYS A 267 -8.91 23.47 20.89
C LYS A 267 -8.81 24.56 19.83
N GLU A 268 -8.41 25.79 20.19
CA GLU A 268 -8.30 26.89 19.23
C GLU A 268 -7.10 26.67 18.31
N ASN A 269 -5.95 26.28 18.88
CA ASN A 269 -4.79 25.92 18.07
C ASN A 269 -5.10 24.74 17.13
N ALA A 270 -5.67 23.65 17.65
CA ALA A 270 -6.03 22.49 16.85
C ALA A 270 -7.03 22.81 15.73
N PHE A 271 -8.00 23.70 15.99
CA PHE A 271 -8.93 24.18 14.98
C PHE A 271 -8.22 24.95 13.86
N ASN A 272 -7.30 25.86 14.20
CA ASN A 272 -6.53 26.61 13.21
C ASN A 272 -5.68 25.68 12.32
N ARG A 273 -5.04 24.65 12.90
CA ARG A 273 -4.30 23.62 12.16
C ARG A 273 -5.21 22.82 11.23
N LEU A 274 -6.41 22.47 11.68
CA LEU A 274 -7.40 21.79 10.86
C LEU A 274 -7.82 22.64 9.66
N ILE A 275 -8.03 23.95 9.85
CA ILE A 275 -8.32 24.88 8.75
C ILE A 275 -7.16 24.93 7.75
N ALA A 276 -5.91 25.00 8.23
CA ALA A 276 -4.73 24.98 7.34
C ALA A 276 -4.66 23.69 6.51
N LEU A 277 -4.93 22.54 7.13
CA LEU A 277 -5.03 21.24 6.44
C LEU A 277 -6.15 21.21 5.41
N PHE A 278 -7.33 21.77 5.72
CA PHE A 278 -8.43 21.86 4.76
C PHE A 278 -8.08 22.75 3.57
N ILE A 279 -7.43 23.90 3.80
CA ILE A 279 -6.99 24.79 2.72
C ILE A 279 -5.97 24.07 1.82
N ALA A 280 -4.99 23.37 2.40
CA ALA A 280 -4.02 22.58 1.65
C ALA A 280 -4.69 21.48 0.81
N LYS A 281 -5.63 20.75 1.40
CA LYS A 281 -6.42 19.71 0.73
C LYS A 281 -7.25 20.27 -0.44
N LEU A 282 -8.02 21.33 -0.18
CA LEU A 282 -8.84 21.98 -1.20
C LEU A 282 -8.00 22.50 -2.35
N GLN A 283 -6.87 23.14 -2.04
CA GLN A 283 -5.95 23.65 -3.06
C GLN A 283 -5.39 22.51 -3.93
N ASP A 284 -4.98 21.41 -3.32
CA ASP A 284 -4.45 20.25 -4.03
C ASP A 284 -5.50 19.67 -4.99
N GLU A 285 -6.69 19.38 -4.48
CA GLU A 285 -7.80 18.84 -5.26
C GLU A 285 -8.22 19.76 -6.41
N LEU A 286 -8.43 21.06 -6.14
CA LEU A 286 -8.87 22.02 -7.15
C LEU A 286 -7.84 22.20 -8.26
N SER A 287 -6.55 22.07 -7.94
CA SER A 287 -5.47 22.24 -8.92
C SER A 287 -5.25 21.04 -9.84
N LYS A 288 -5.86 19.89 -9.54
CA LYS A 288 -5.58 18.62 -10.22
C LYS A 288 -6.69 18.15 -11.14
N MET A 289 -6.28 17.49 -12.22
CA MET A 289 -7.13 16.71 -13.11
C MET A 289 -7.44 15.34 -12.48
N PRO A 290 -8.53 14.66 -12.89
CA PRO A 290 -8.94 13.37 -12.31
C PRO A 290 -7.84 12.29 -12.32
N THR A 291 -6.97 12.28 -13.33
CA THR A 291 -5.88 11.30 -13.49
C THR A 291 -4.58 11.71 -12.78
N GLN A 292 -4.54 12.88 -12.14
CA GLN A 292 -3.36 13.34 -11.43
C GLN A 292 -3.35 12.84 -9.99
N GLU A 293 -2.15 12.49 -9.53
CA GLU A 293 -1.84 12.04 -8.17
C GLU A 293 -2.01 13.18 -7.16
N ILE A 294 -2.76 12.93 -6.10
CA ILE A 294 -2.95 13.84 -4.96
C ILE A 294 -1.64 13.94 -4.17
N GLU A 295 -1.32 15.12 -3.69
CA GLU A 295 -0.14 15.38 -2.85
C GLU A 295 -0.51 15.48 -1.37
N PHE A 296 -1.76 15.81 -1.07
CA PHE A 296 -2.34 15.76 0.28
C PHE A 296 -2.61 14.30 0.69
N GLN A 297 -1.55 13.55 0.94
CA GLN A 297 -1.57 12.19 1.48
C GLN A 297 -0.23 11.91 2.19
N TYR A 298 -0.23 11.00 3.16
CA TYR A 298 1.00 10.42 3.69
C TYR A 298 1.33 9.12 2.94
N ARG A 299 2.58 8.97 2.50
CA ARG A 299 3.05 7.81 1.73
C ARG A 299 4.01 7.01 2.59
N GLN A 300 3.48 5.97 3.24
CA GLN A 300 4.27 5.09 4.11
C GLN A 300 5.52 4.57 3.38
N GLY A 301 6.68 4.67 4.03
CA GLY A 301 7.97 4.26 3.48
C GLY A 301 8.52 5.12 2.34
N ARG A 302 7.88 6.24 1.99
CA ARG A 302 8.38 7.21 0.99
C ARG A 302 8.53 8.61 1.54
N ASP A 303 7.61 9.03 2.40
CA ASP A 303 7.65 10.34 3.03
C ASP A 303 8.41 10.26 4.35
N THR A 304 9.29 11.23 4.60
CA THR A 304 9.66 11.63 5.97
C THR A 304 8.73 12.73 6.45
N TYR A 305 8.65 12.96 7.77
CA TYR A 305 7.88 14.07 8.32
C TYR A 305 8.29 15.44 7.76
N GLU A 306 9.58 15.66 7.47
CA GLU A 306 10.06 16.88 6.83
C GLU A 306 9.51 17.03 5.40
N THR A 307 9.56 15.97 4.60
CA THR A 307 9.05 16.00 3.23
C THR A 307 7.53 16.16 3.17
N LEU A 308 6.80 15.56 4.12
CA LEU A 308 5.36 15.75 4.26
C LEU A 308 5.05 17.19 4.65
N GLN A 309 5.74 17.72 5.66
CA GLN A 309 5.49 19.07 6.16
C GLN A 309 5.82 20.13 5.11
N ASP A 310 6.93 20.02 4.37
CA ASP A 310 7.25 20.93 3.26
C ASP A 310 6.16 20.90 2.19
N ARG A 311 5.66 19.70 1.85
CA ARG A 311 4.57 19.54 0.88
C ARG A 311 3.27 20.19 1.36
N LEU A 312 2.91 20.00 2.62
CA LEU A 312 1.73 20.62 3.25
C LEU A 312 1.85 22.15 3.30
N GLN A 313 3.03 22.68 3.67
CA GLN A 313 3.30 24.12 3.70
C GLN A 313 3.18 24.77 2.32
N ARG A 314 3.70 24.12 1.28
CA ARG A 314 3.53 24.61 -0.10
C ARG A 314 2.07 24.62 -0.52
N LEU A 315 1.34 23.52 -0.30
CA LEU A 315 -0.09 23.43 -0.64
C LEU A 315 -0.92 24.47 0.11
N HIS A 316 -0.63 24.69 1.39
CA HIS A 316 -1.28 25.73 2.19
C HIS A 316 -0.96 27.14 1.69
N SER A 317 0.30 27.46 1.43
CA SER A 317 0.70 28.77 0.88
C SER A 317 0.02 29.05 -0.47
N ASP A 318 -0.04 28.03 -1.35
CA ASP A 318 -0.78 28.13 -2.61
C ASP A 318 -2.28 28.34 -2.39
N GLY A 319 -2.87 27.65 -1.42
CA GLY A 319 -4.28 27.75 -1.08
C GLY A 319 -4.64 29.10 -0.48
N MET A 320 -3.84 29.62 0.45
CA MET A 320 -4.00 30.94 1.03
C MET A 320 -3.96 32.03 -0.06
N ARG A 321 -3.00 31.93 -0.98
CA ARG A 321 -2.89 32.88 -2.10
C ARG A 321 -4.08 32.81 -3.05
N LYS A 322 -4.52 31.60 -3.44
CA LYS A 322 -5.54 31.43 -4.48
C LYS A 322 -6.98 31.54 -3.96
N LEU A 323 -7.24 31.00 -2.76
CA LEU A 323 -8.58 30.91 -2.17
C LEU A 323 -8.87 32.10 -1.24
N MET A 324 -7.88 32.48 -0.41
CA MET A 324 -8.04 33.53 0.60
C MET A 324 -7.50 34.90 0.15
N ARG A 325 -6.72 34.94 -0.94
CA ARG A 325 -6.02 36.14 -1.46
C ARG A 325 -5.06 36.76 -0.44
N GLU A 326 -4.44 35.90 0.38
CA GLU A 326 -3.45 36.28 1.38
C GLU A 326 -2.10 35.63 1.06
N GLU A 327 -1.00 36.38 1.25
CA GLU A 327 0.34 35.84 1.12
C GLU A 327 0.82 35.29 2.46
N VAL A 328 1.15 33.99 2.48
CA VAL A 328 1.79 33.32 3.62
C VAL A 328 3.21 32.92 3.23
N LEU A 329 4.15 33.14 4.15
CA LEU A 329 5.56 32.83 3.96
C LEU A 329 5.77 31.32 3.80
N TYR A 330 6.37 30.93 2.68
CA TYR A 330 6.88 29.59 2.44
C TYR A 330 8.30 29.69 1.88
N VAL A 331 9.21 28.87 2.41
CA VAL A 331 10.59 28.78 1.94
C VAL A 331 10.83 27.34 1.51
N PRO A 332 11.04 27.06 0.21
CA PRO A 332 11.19 25.70 -0.27
C PRO A 332 12.53 25.08 0.16
N ASN A 333 12.57 23.76 0.30
CA ASN A 333 13.78 23.02 0.70
C ASN A 333 14.99 23.28 -0.23
N ASN A 334 14.76 23.49 -1.52
CA ASN A 334 15.81 23.79 -2.51
C ASN A 334 16.19 25.28 -2.58
N TYR A 335 15.72 26.12 -1.65
CA TYR A 335 15.97 27.57 -1.65
C TYR A 335 17.47 27.89 -1.72
N ALA A 336 18.29 27.24 -0.88
CA ALA A 336 19.71 27.52 -0.82
C ALA A 336 20.43 27.18 -2.13
N GLU A 337 20.11 26.04 -2.75
CA GLU A 337 20.67 25.62 -4.03
C GLU A 337 20.28 26.57 -5.16
N ASN A 338 19.00 26.92 -5.26
CA ASN A 338 18.48 27.87 -6.24
C ASN A 338 19.16 29.23 -6.06
N LEU A 339 19.24 29.72 -4.82
CA LEU A 339 19.88 30.97 -4.50
C LEU A 339 21.35 30.96 -4.93
N ILE A 340 22.13 29.94 -4.56
CA ILE A 340 23.55 29.85 -4.91
C ILE A 340 23.73 29.72 -6.44
N SER A 341 22.88 28.95 -7.12
CA SER A 341 22.94 28.78 -8.57
C SER A 341 22.72 30.09 -9.34
N ASN A 342 21.86 30.98 -8.81
CA ASN A 342 21.56 32.28 -9.40
C ASN A 342 22.68 33.31 -9.18
N TYR A 343 23.55 33.10 -8.19
CA TYR A 343 24.63 34.02 -7.84
C TYR A 343 26.01 33.37 -8.01
N THR A 344 26.54 33.38 -9.23
CA THR A 344 27.93 32.97 -9.52
C THR A 344 28.87 34.19 -9.63
N GLY A 345 30.11 34.05 -9.11
CA GLY A 345 31.16 35.06 -9.23
C GLY A 345 31.05 36.26 -8.26
N GLN A 346 31.09 37.49 -8.79
CA GLN A 346 31.28 38.72 -7.98
C GLN A 346 30.03 39.19 -7.19
N HIS A 347 28.87 38.54 -7.32
CA HIS A 347 27.61 38.96 -6.69
C HIS A 347 27.41 38.46 -5.25
N ARG A 348 28.50 38.11 -4.54
CA ARG A 348 28.46 37.56 -3.17
C ARG A 348 27.71 38.45 -2.16
N LYS A 349 27.76 39.79 -2.32
CA LYS A 349 27.04 40.70 -1.41
C LYS A 349 25.52 40.59 -1.54
N GLN A 350 25.00 40.47 -2.76
CA GLN A 350 23.56 40.30 -3.01
C GLN A 350 23.06 38.95 -2.52
N LEU A 351 23.86 37.88 -2.72
CA LEU A 351 23.60 36.56 -2.14
C LEU A 351 23.44 36.62 -0.61
N ILE A 352 24.37 37.29 0.07
CA ILE A 352 24.32 37.44 1.54
C ILE A 352 23.11 38.27 1.97
N GLU A 353 22.77 39.33 1.23
CA GLU A 353 21.61 40.18 1.52
C GLU A 353 20.29 39.40 1.40
N GLU A 354 20.13 38.62 0.33
CA GLU A 354 18.94 37.78 0.11
C GLU A 354 18.84 36.65 1.13
N LEU A 355 19.95 36.00 1.46
CA LEU A 355 20.01 34.99 2.53
C LEU A 355 19.62 35.58 3.89
N ASN A 356 20.19 36.74 4.26
CA ASN A 356 19.85 37.44 5.50
C ASN A 356 18.38 37.88 5.52
N GLY A 357 17.84 38.30 4.37
CA GLY A 357 16.43 38.63 4.21
C GLY A 357 15.52 37.43 4.51
N THR A 358 15.85 36.26 3.96
CA THR A 358 15.11 35.03 4.21
C THR A 358 15.26 34.53 5.64
N LEU A 359 16.46 34.60 6.24
CA LEU A 359 16.65 34.30 7.66
C LEU A 359 15.83 35.23 8.56
N ARG A 360 15.76 36.53 8.21
CA ARG A 360 14.91 37.48 8.95
C ARG A 360 13.43 37.10 8.84
N LYS A 361 12.97 36.70 7.65
CA LYS A 361 11.59 36.22 7.47
C LYS A 361 11.31 34.97 8.30
N LEU A 362 12.22 33.99 8.26
CA LEU A 362 12.16 32.76 9.05
C LEU A 362 12.21 32.98 10.56
N LYS A 363 12.77 34.11 11.02
CA LYS A 363 12.86 34.44 12.44
C LYS A 363 11.64 35.18 12.98
N PHE A 364 10.97 36.00 12.16
CA PHE A 364 9.95 36.94 12.64
C PHE A 364 8.56 36.75 12.04
N TYR A 365 8.44 36.08 10.89
CA TYR A 365 7.18 35.99 10.13
C TYR A 365 6.75 34.54 9.87
N THR A 366 7.43 33.56 10.46
CA THR A 366 7.02 32.16 10.42
C THR A 366 6.12 31.85 11.59
N ASN A 367 5.00 31.20 11.29
CA ASN A 367 4.26 30.40 12.24
C ASN A 367 4.35 28.95 11.75
N ASN A 368 4.44 27.99 12.66
CA ASN A 368 4.48 26.59 12.26
C ASN A 368 3.03 26.11 12.01
N ASP A 369 2.52 26.37 10.80
CA ASP A 369 1.11 26.18 10.43
C ASP A 369 0.55 24.76 10.63
N PHE A 370 1.42 23.78 10.90
CA PHE A 370 1.08 22.36 11.07
C PHE A 370 1.54 21.75 12.41
N ALA A 371 2.13 22.54 13.31
CA ALA A 371 2.51 22.04 14.62
C ALA A 371 1.34 22.08 15.62
N PHE A 372 0.92 20.92 16.09
CA PHE A 372 -0.07 20.76 17.15
C PHE A 372 0.54 20.97 18.56
N LYS A 373 1.84 20.71 18.72
CA LYS A 373 2.66 20.99 19.91
C LYS A 373 3.77 21.98 19.56
N ASP A 374 4.18 22.81 20.51
CA ASP A 374 5.22 23.82 20.29
C ASP A 374 6.59 23.19 19.92
N VAL A 375 6.94 23.25 18.64
CA VAL A 375 8.21 22.73 18.12
C VAL A 375 9.32 23.75 18.37
N HIS A 376 10.28 23.38 19.21
CA HIS A 376 11.50 24.17 19.45
C HIS A 376 12.79 23.33 19.36
N ASN A 377 12.65 22.05 19.03
CA ASN A 377 13.75 21.12 18.77
C ASN A 377 13.26 20.01 17.82
N GLU A 378 14.20 19.21 17.32
CA GLU A 378 13.92 18.06 16.42
C GLU A 378 13.05 16.99 17.09
N GLU A 379 13.15 16.84 18.41
CA GLU A 379 12.37 15.85 19.15
C GLU A 379 10.88 16.15 19.13
N LEU A 380 10.50 17.38 19.44
CA LEU A 380 9.12 17.83 19.41
C LEU A 380 8.60 17.88 17.98
N PHE A 381 9.47 18.13 17.00
CA PHE A 381 9.10 18.01 15.58
C PHE A 381 8.61 16.59 15.25
N LEU A 382 9.38 15.57 15.60
CA LEU A 382 8.99 14.18 15.33
C LEU A 382 7.70 13.79 16.06
N GLN A 383 7.46 14.33 17.26
CA GLN A 383 6.22 14.09 18.04
C GLN A 383 4.97 14.84 17.51
N ASN A 384 5.08 15.55 16.38
CA ASN A 384 3.97 16.14 15.62
C ASN A 384 3.77 15.38 14.29
N PRO A 385 3.29 14.13 14.32
CA PRO A 385 3.10 13.32 13.11
C PRO A 385 2.03 13.87 12.16
#